data_AF-A0A0W8I4K1-F1
#
_entry.id   AF-A0A0W8I4K1-F1
#
_cell.length_a   1.000
_cell.length_b   1.000
_cell.length_c   1.000
_cell.angle_alpha   90.00
_cell.angle_beta   90.00
_cell.angle_gamma   90.00
#
_symmetry.space_group_name_H-M   'P 1'
#
loop_
_entity.id
_entity.type
_entity.pdbx_description
1 polymer ?
#
loop_
_entity_poly.entity_id
_entity_poly.type
_entity_poly.pdbx_seq_one_letter_code
_entity_poly.pdbx_strand_id
1 'polypeptide(L)'
;MQTINTPALVTSGGLAALLLLSGCGAEEASSSTPTATVTVTQDTSEADQRVADAEAKAQEAEERAAEAEQRAEEAEAEAEAKAAAEAEAEAKAAEAAEEAAQPEPPAPEPKADQSGLTLAQQNAVRSAQSYLDFTAFSRSGLIDQLVFEDYSTEDATVAVDSLTIDYNAQAAKAAQNYLDFSGFSRGGLIEQLMFEGYTAEQATYGVDQVGL
;
A
#
# COMPACT_ATOMS: atom_id res chain seq x y z
N MET A 1 20.35 21.93 31.06
CA MET A 1 21.53 21.23 30.53
C MET A 1 21.04 19.92 29.91
N GLN A 2 20.70 19.96 28.62
CA GLN A 2 20.29 18.78 27.83
C GLN A 2 21.55 18.18 27.18
N THR A 3 21.81 16.91 27.43
CA THR A 3 22.80 16.12 26.68
C THR A 3 22.06 15.26 25.68
N ILE A 4 22.13 15.68 24.42
CA ILE A 4 21.61 14.96 23.26
C ILE A 4 22.68 13.96 22.85
N ASN A 5 22.30 12.69 22.72
CA ASN A 5 23.16 11.64 22.20
C ASN A 5 22.43 10.95 21.04
N THR A 6 22.92 11.15 19.80
CA THR A 6 22.51 10.34 18.64
C THR A 6 23.70 10.18 17.68
N PRO A 7 24.08 8.96 17.27
CA PRO A 7 25.09 8.71 16.24
C PRO A 7 24.47 8.22 14.91
N ALA A 8 25.09 8.56 13.78
CA ALA A 8 25.17 7.78 12.51
C ALA A 8 25.76 8.69 11.42
N LEU A 9 27.03 8.52 11.00
CA LEU A 9 27.48 7.63 9.91
C LEU A 9 26.67 7.77 8.61
N VAL A 10 27.15 8.63 7.70
CA VAL A 10 26.73 8.64 6.29
C VAL A 10 27.95 8.28 5.45
N THR A 11 27.85 7.15 4.75
CA THR A 11 28.82 6.65 3.77
C THR A 11 28.05 6.35 2.50
N SER A 12 28.40 6.99 1.39
CA SER A 12 28.20 6.58 -0.01
C SER A 12 28.37 7.85 -0.85
N GLY A 13 29.25 7.94 -1.83
CA GLY A 13 29.64 6.91 -2.80
C GLY A 13 29.29 7.46 -4.18
N GLY A 14 29.91 8.58 -4.57
CA GLY A 14 29.71 9.20 -5.88
C GLY A 14 30.62 8.55 -6.91
N LEU A 15 30.05 7.78 -7.84
CA LEU A 15 30.75 7.29 -9.01
C LEU A 15 30.10 7.88 -10.27
N ALA A 16 30.76 8.86 -10.87
CA ALA A 16 30.38 9.48 -12.13
C ALA A 16 30.73 8.52 -13.28
N ALA A 17 29.72 8.15 -14.08
CA ALA A 17 29.90 7.37 -15.30
C ALA A 17 30.25 8.32 -16.47
N LEU A 18 31.51 8.25 -16.91
CA LEU A 18 32.03 8.95 -18.08
C LEU A 18 31.89 8.05 -19.32
N LEU A 19 30.97 8.42 -20.22
CA LEU A 19 30.74 7.77 -21.52
C LEU A 19 31.96 7.95 -22.45
N LEU A 20 32.63 6.85 -22.78
CA LEU A 20 33.69 6.80 -23.79
C LEU A 20 33.10 6.57 -25.19
N LEU A 21 33.27 7.58 -26.05
CA LEU A 21 33.26 7.45 -27.51
C LEU A 21 34.47 6.60 -27.94
N SER A 22 34.25 5.55 -28.72
CA SER A 22 35.27 4.97 -29.60
C SER A 22 34.62 4.37 -30.83
N GLY A 23 34.75 5.10 -31.94
CA GLY A 23 34.42 4.63 -33.28
C GLY A 23 35.63 4.04 -34.00
N CYS A 24 35.30 3.28 -35.04
CA CYS A 24 35.95 3.22 -36.36
C CYS A 24 37.46 2.86 -36.46
N GLY A 25 37.73 1.72 -37.11
CA GLY A 25 39.03 1.37 -37.68
C GLY A 25 39.16 -0.15 -37.86
N ALA A 26 38.78 -0.70 -39.00
CA ALA A 26 39.66 -0.97 -40.15
C ALA A 26 40.45 -2.29 -39.99
N GLU A 27 40.01 -3.33 -40.70
CA GLU A 27 40.87 -4.49 -40.99
C GLU A 27 40.80 -4.81 -42.50
N GLU A 28 41.81 -4.27 -43.17
CA GLU A 28 42.67 -4.85 -44.21
C GLU A 28 42.15 -6.01 -45.06
N ALA A 29 42.11 -5.75 -46.36
CA ALA A 29 42.00 -6.73 -47.43
C ALA A 29 43.25 -7.63 -47.50
N SER A 30 43.05 -8.92 -47.77
CA SER A 30 44.09 -9.75 -48.39
C SER A 30 43.48 -10.65 -49.46
N SER A 31 44.16 -10.67 -50.60
CA SER A 31 43.72 -11.11 -51.92
C SER A 31 43.80 -12.63 -52.10
N SER A 32 42.79 -13.23 -52.74
CA SER A 32 43.00 -14.27 -53.75
C SER A 32 41.77 -14.42 -54.66
N THR A 33 41.99 -14.25 -55.97
CA THR A 33 41.04 -14.62 -57.04
C THR A 33 41.11 -16.14 -57.27
N PRO A 34 40.02 -16.81 -57.70
CA PRO A 34 39.88 -16.97 -59.15
C PRO A 34 38.44 -16.93 -59.71
N THR A 35 38.37 -16.40 -60.92
CA THR A 35 37.64 -16.90 -62.11
C THR A 35 36.16 -17.27 -62.00
N ALA A 36 35.37 -16.43 -62.68
CA ALA A 36 33.96 -16.57 -62.97
C ALA A 36 33.58 -17.90 -63.65
N THR A 37 32.46 -18.48 -63.20
CA THR A 37 31.52 -19.22 -64.04
C THR A 37 30.14 -18.63 -63.79
N VAL A 38 29.66 -17.86 -64.76
CA VAL A 38 28.33 -17.25 -64.75
C VAL A 38 27.31 -18.36 -64.97
N THR A 39 26.57 -18.71 -63.92
CA THR A 39 25.29 -19.43 -64.04
C THR A 39 24.18 -18.42 -63.82
N VAL A 40 23.72 -17.80 -64.90
CA VAL A 40 22.49 -16.99 -64.92
C VAL A 40 21.33 -17.95 -64.95
N THR A 41 20.83 -18.37 -63.78
CA THR A 41 19.45 -18.88 -63.59
C THR A 41 19.05 -19.07 -62.11
N GLN A 42 19.64 -18.33 -61.17
CA GLN A 42 19.17 -18.23 -59.77
C GLN A 42 19.41 -16.80 -59.27
N ASP A 43 18.60 -15.83 -59.67
CA ASP A 43 18.72 -14.45 -59.13
C ASP A 43 17.36 -13.78 -58.89
N THR A 44 16.27 -14.35 -59.40
CA THR A 44 14.92 -13.83 -59.14
C THR A 44 14.31 -14.34 -57.83
N SER A 45 14.59 -15.58 -57.40
CA SER A 45 14.02 -16.16 -56.18
C SER A 45 14.62 -15.60 -54.87
N GLU A 46 15.91 -15.29 -54.85
CA GLU A 46 16.58 -14.75 -53.65
C GLU A 46 16.35 -13.24 -53.52
N ALA A 47 16.17 -12.52 -54.63
CA ALA A 47 15.77 -11.12 -54.61
C ALA A 47 14.34 -10.94 -54.09
N ASP A 48 13.38 -11.76 -54.57
CA ASP A 48 12.00 -11.73 -54.08
C ASP A 48 11.91 -12.12 -52.59
N GLN A 49 12.71 -13.09 -52.14
CA GLN A 49 12.73 -13.50 -50.74
C GLN A 49 13.37 -12.45 -49.83
N ARG A 50 14.41 -11.76 -50.30
CA ARG A 50 15.01 -10.62 -49.57
C ARG A 50 14.09 -9.40 -49.48
N VAL A 51 13.21 -9.19 -50.47
CA VAL A 51 12.17 -8.15 -50.42
C VAL A 51 11.10 -8.53 -49.40
N ALA A 52 10.63 -9.79 -49.40
CA ALA A 52 9.66 -10.28 -48.41
C ALA A 52 10.21 -10.23 -46.97
N ASP A 53 11.47 -10.62 -46.76
CA ASP A 53 12.12 -10.56 -45.45
C ASP A 53 12.36 -9.11 -44.98
N ALA A 54 12.57 -8.16 -45.91
CA ALA A 54 12.69 -6.75 -45.59
C ALA A 54 11.34 -6.11 -45.23
N GLU A 55 10.26 -6.50 -45.92
CA GLU A 55 8.89 -6.06 -45.62
C GLU A 55 8.41 -6.61 -44.26
N ALA A 56 8.70 -7.88 -43.95
CA ALA A 56 8.39 -8.47 -42.64
C ALA A 56 9.14 -7.79 -41.50
N LYS A 57 10.44 -7.47 -41.69
CA LYS A 57 11.22 -6.72 -40.69
C LYS A 57 10.75 -5.29 -40.52
N ALA A 58 10.24 -4.65 -41.58
CA ALA A 58 9.65 -3.32 -41.47
C ALA A 58 8.35 -3.35 -40.67
N GLN A 59 7.49 -4.35 -40.89
CA GLN A 59 6.25 -4.54 -40.13
C GLN A 59 6.50 -4.84 -38.65
N GLU A 60 7.46 -5.72 -38.33
CA GLU A 60 7.84 -5.99 -36.93
C GLU A 60 8.47 -4.78 -36.23
N ALA A 61 9.12 -3.87 -36.97
CA ALA A 61 9.67 -2.65 -36.41
C ALA A 61 8.57 -1.61 -36.13
N GLU A 62 7.55 -1.56 -36.98
CA GLU A 62 6.37 -0.71 -36.81
C GLU A 62 5.50 -1.19 -35.63
N GLU A 63 5.29 -2.50 -35.47
CA GLU A 63 4.56 -3.09 -34.33
C GLU A 63 5.31 -2.85 -33.01
N ARG A 64 6.64 -3.01 -32.99
CA ARG A 64 7.46 -2.69 -31.81
C ARG A 64 7.47 -1.20 -31.47
N ALA A 65 7.33 -0.33 -32.47
CA ALA A 65 7.21 1.11 -32.24
C ALA A 65 5.84 1.45 -31.63
N ALA A 66 4.76 0.84 -32.12
CA ALA A 66 3.41 1.02 -31.58
C ALA A 66 3.28 0.49 -30.13
N GLU A 67 3.86 -0.68 -29.82
CA GLU A 67 3.89 -1.20 -28.45
C GLU A 67 4.72 -0.33 -27.50
N ALA A 68 5.80 0.29 -27.99
CA ALA A 68 6.62 1.20 -27.19
C ALA A 68 5.88 2.51 -26.90
N GLU A 69 5.11 3.02 -27.85
CA GLU A 69 4.25 4.19 -27.68
C GLU A 69 3.12 3.90 -26.68
N GLN A 70 2.44 2.75 -26.79
CA GLN A 70 1.40 2.35 -25.85
C GLN A 70 1.93 2.17 -24.42
N ARG A 71 3.12 1.59 -24.23
CA ARG A 71 3.75 1.48 -22.89
C ARG A 71 4.18 2.83 -22.33
N ALA A 72 4.52 3.79 -23.18
CA ALA A 72 4.85 5.15 -22.75
C ALA A 72 3.59 5.87 -22.26
N GLU A 73 2.47 5.75 -22.99
CA GLU A 73 1.18 6.31 -22.57
C GLU A 73 0.65 5.68 -21.28
N GLU A 74 0.78 4.35 -21.11
CA GLU A 74 0.35 3.65 -19.89
C GLU A 74 1.21 4.05 -18.67
N ALA A 75 2.53 4.20 -18.86
CA ALA A 75 3.43 4.65 -17.80
C ALA A 75 3.19 6.12 -17.41
N GLU A 76 2.82 6.99 -18.36
CA GLU A 76 2.45 8.38 -18.08
C GLU A 76 1.13 8.45 -17.31
N ALA A 77 0.12 7.65 -17.70
CA ALA A 77 -1.16 7.56 -16.99
C ALA A 77 -1.02 7.00 -15.56
N GLU A 78 -0.15 6.00 -15.35
CA GLU A 78 0.13 5.45 -14.02
C GLU A 78 0.87 6.47 -13.12
N ALA A 79 1.80 7.25 -13.70
CA ALA A 79 2.50 8.31 -12.99
C ALA A 79 1.55 9.46 -12.59
N GLU A 80 0.64 9.86 -13.48
CA GLU A 80 -0.39 10.87 -13.18
C GLU A 80 -1.38 10.40 -12.11
N ALA A 81 -1.82 9.14 -12.17
CA ALA A 81 -2.72 8.57 -11.16
C ALA A 81 -2.06 8.48 -9.78
N LYS A 82 -0.77 8.12 -9.72
CA LYS A 82 -0.01 8.10 -8.48
C LYS A 82 0.20 9.50 -7.90
N ALA A 83 0.52 10.49 -8.74
CA ALA A 83 0.67 11.87 -8.31
C ALA A 83 -0.65 12.48 -7.79
N ALA A 84 -1.79 12.13 -8.40
CA ALA A 84 -3.11 12.55 -7.93
C ALA A 84 -3.46 11.92 -6.56
N ALA A 85 -3.14 10.64 -6.36
CA ALA A 85 -3.39 9.95 -5.09
C ALA A 85 -2.51 10.49 -3.95
N GLU A 86 -1.24 10.82 -4.23
CA GLU A 86 -0.34 11.42 -3.24
C GLU A 86 -0.78 12.86 -2.86
N ALA A 87 -1.26 13.65 -3.82
CA ALA A 87 -1.77 15.00 -3.55
C ALA A 87 -3.08 15.00 -2.73
N GLU A 88 -3.97 14.03 -2.95
CA GLU A 88 -5.21 13.88 -2.16
C GLU A 88 -4.91 13.42 -0.72
N ALA A 89 -3.89 12.57 -0.54
CA ALA A 89 -3.41 12.14 0.78
C ALA A 89 -2.78 13.30 1.59
N GLU A 90 -2.00 14.18 0.95
CA GLU A 90 -1.43 15.36 1.60
C GLU A 90 -2.50 16.42 1.93
N ALA A 91 -3.52 16.59 1.09
CA ALA A 91 -4.62 17.52 1.37
C ALA A 91 -5.48 17.10 2.58
N LYS A 92 -5.74 15.79 2.75
CA LYS A 92 -6.43 15.27 3.95
C LYS A 92 -5.57 15.29 5.22
N ALA A 93 -4.25 15.23 5.09
CA ALA A 93 -3.33 15.36 6.22
C ALA A 93 -3.21 16.81 6.75
N ALA A 94 -3.41 17.81 5.88
CA ALA A 94 -3.33 19.22 6.26
C ALA A 94 -4.60 19.73 6.98
N GLU A 95 -5.80 19.22 6.65
CA GLU A 95 -7.06 19.65 7.28
C GLU A 95 -7.22 19.14 8.73
N ALA A 96 -6.54 18.04 9.09
CA ALA A 96 -6.52 17.49 10.45
C ALA A 96 -5.57 18.23 11.42
N ALA A 97 -4.76 19.18 10.93
CA ALA A 97 -3.69 19.81 11.72
C ALA A 97 -4.04 21.20 12.29
N GLU A 98 -5.20 21.79 11.97
CA GLU A 98 -5.56 23.17 12.40
C GLU A 98 -6.61 23.25 13.53
N GLU A 99 -7.10 22.12 14.07
CA GLU A 99 -7.93 22.07 15.29
C GLU A 99 -7.16 21.50 16.50
N ALA A 100 -5.83 21.66 16.53
CA ALA A 100 -4.97 21.22 17.63
C ALA A 100 -4.29 22.41 18.31
N ALA A 101 -5.09 23.29 18.93
CA ALA A 101 -4.54 24.36 19.76
C ALA A 101 -5.46 24.73 20.92
N GLN A 102 -5.53 23.84 21.92
CA GLN A 102 -5.62 24.25 23.33
C GLN A 102 -5.33 23.07 24.27
N PRO A 103 -4.28 23.13 25.11
CA PRO A 103 -4.13 22.18 26.21
C PRO A 103 -4.93 22.66 27.42
N GLU A 104 -5.87 21.85 27.88
CA GLU A 104 -6.44 22.00 29.23
C GLU A 104 -5.56 21.27 30.27
N PRO A 105 -5.37 21.85 31.47
CA PRO A 105 -4.56 21.25 32.52
C PRO A 105 -5.25 20.02 33.13
N PRO A 106 -4.48 19.06 33.69
CA PRO A 106 -5.05 17.86 34.30
C PRO A 106 -5.93 18.23 35.50
N ALA A 107 -7.21 17.89 35.40
CA ALA A 107 -8.20 18.06 36.46
C ALA A 107 -7.94 17.05 37.61
N PRO A 108 -8.18 17.43 38.88
CA PRO A 108 -7.95 16.56 40.02
C PRO A 108 -8.98 15.41 40.07
N GLU A 109 -8.51 14.22 40.46
CA GLU A 109 -9.32 13.00 40.56
C GLU A 109 -10.57 13.17 41.44
N PRO A 110 -11.78 12.93 40.90
CA PRO A 110 -13.00 12.87 41.69
C PRO A 110 -13.24 11.44 42.17
N LYS A 111 -13.69 11.33 43.44
CA LYS A 111 -13.99 10.07 44.12
C LYS A 111 -15.11 9.28 43.44
N ALA A 112 -14.94 7.96 43.44
CA ALA A 112 -15.81 6.97 42.83
C ALA A 112 -17.29 7.06 43.24
N ASP A 113 -18.16 6.89 42.25
CA ASP A 113 -19.60 6.60 42.38
C ASP A 113 -19.81 5.11 42.79
N GLN A 114 -21.05 4.72 43.10
CA GLN A 114 -21.47 3.37 43.53
C GLN A 114 -21.15 2.23 42.55
N SER A 115 -20.67 2.55 41.34
CA SER A 115 -20.08 1.62 40.38
C SER A 115 -18.63 1.23 40.70
N GLY A 116 -17.97 1.93 41.62
CA GLY A 116 -16.54 1.79 41.90
C GLY A 116 -15.63 2.49 40.88
N LEU A 117 -16.21 3.18 39.88
CA LEU A 117 -15.49 3.86 38.81
C LEU A 117 -15.27 5.34 39.11
N THR A 118 -14.13 5.88 38.69
CA THR A 118 -13.87 7.33 38.65
C THR A 118 -14.78 8.01 37.62
N LEU A 119 -14.93 9.34 37.66
CA LEU A 119 -15.70 10.05 36.62
C LEU A 119 -15.06 9.90 35.23
N ALA A 120 -13.74 9.85 35.13
CA ALA A 120 -13.03 9.62 33.87
C ALA A 120 -13.38 8.25 33.28
N GLN A 121 -13.39 7.20 34.11
CA GLN A 121 -13.80 5.85 33.71
C GLN A 121 -15.27 5.81 33.30
N GLN A 122 -16.17 6.48 34.01
CA GLN A 122 -17.58 6.57 33.62
C GLN A 122 -17.79 7.30 32.29
N ASN A 123 -16.98 8.33 32.00
CA ASN A 123 -16.98 9.00 30.69
C ASN A 123 -16.52 8.03 29.59
N ALA A 124 -15.39 7.35 29.81
CA ALA A 124 -14.85 6.35 28.89
C ALA A 124 -15.85 5.21 28.62
N VAL A 125 -16.59 4.75 29.64
CA VAL A 125 -17.65 3.74 29.47
C VAL A 125 -18.75 4.23 28.53
N ARG A 126 -19.19 5.49 28.66
CA ARG A 126 -20.21 6.07 27.78
C ARG A 126 -19.71 6.25 26.35
N SER A 127 -18.46 6.68 26.17
CA SER A 127 -17.81 6.72 24.85
C SER A 127 -17.76 5.32 24.23
N ALA A 128 -17.28 4.32 24.98
CA ALA A 128 -17.18 2.93 24.51
C ALA A 128 -18.53 2.37 24.03
N GLN A 129 -19.60 2.60 24.81
CA GLN A 129 -20.96 2.20 24.44
C GLN A 129 -21.42 2.89 23.15
N SER A 130 -21.17 4.20 23.03
CA SER A 130 -21.53 4.97 21.84
C SER A 130 -20.83 4.44 20.57
N TYR A 131 -19.56 4.04 20.69
CA TYR A 131 -18.82 3.41 19.60
C TYR A 131 -19.38 2.04 19.19
N LEU A 132 -19.70 1.19 20.17
CA LEU A 132 -20.28 -0.13 19.92
C LEU A 132 -21.70 -0.07 19.30
N ASP A 133 -22.45 0.98 19.62
CA ASP A 133 -23.74 1.26 18.99
C ASP A 133 -23.57 1.65 17.51
N PHE A 134 -22.50 2.36 17.17
CA PHE A 134 -22.23 2.84 15.82
C PHE A 134 -21.60 1.77 14.91
N THR A 135 -20.51 1.12 15.34
CA THR A 135 -19.76 0.14 14.54
C THR A 135 -19.32 -1.05 15.37
N ALA A 136 -18.57 -1.98 14.78
CA ALA A 136 -18.00 -3.13 15.46
C ALA A 136 -16.56 -2.83 15.89
N PHE A 137 -16.17 -3.33 17.06
CA PHE A 137 -14.80 -3.21 17.56
C PHE A 137 -14.31 -4.50 18.20
N SER A 138 -13.03 -4.79 17.99
CA SER A 138 -12.28 -5.71 18.84
C SER A 138 -12.06 -5.07 20.22
N ARG A 139 -11.68 -5.88 21.23
CA ARG A 139 -11.37 -5.34 22.55
C ARG A 139 -10.24 -4.32 22.50
N SER A 140 -9.14 -4.66 21.82
CA SER A 140 -7.99 -3.75 21.71
C SER A 140 -8.34 -2.53 20.86
N GLY A 141 -9.05 -2.72 19.74
CA GLY A 141 -9.45 -1.61 18.88
C GLY A 141 -10.33 -0.59 19.61
N LEU A 142 -11.24 -1.05 20.48
CA LEU A 142 -12.06 -0.13 21.29
C LEU A 142 -11.23 0.62 22.34
N ILE A 143 -10.25 -0.03 22.95
CA ILE A 143 -9.32 0.62 23.90
C ILE A 143 -8.47 1.66 23.17
N ASP A 144 -7.90 1.30 22.02
CA ASP A 144 -7.07 2.19 21.21
C ASP A 144 -7.87 3.40 20.72
N GLN A 145 -9.14 3.20 20.36
CA GLN A 145 -10.05 4.29 19.98
C GLN A 145 -10.26 5.28 21.14
N LEU A 146 -10.47 4.80 22.38
CA LEU A 146 -10.59 5.69 23.53
C LEU A 146 -9.28 6.39 23.88
N VAL A 147 -8.14 5.71 23.73
CA VAL A 147 -6.82 6.33 23.92
C VAL A 147 -6.57 7.43 22.90
N PHE A 148 -7.03 7.25 21.65
CA PHE A 148 -7.02 8.29 20.63
C PHE A 148 -7.89 9.51 21.00
N GLU A 149 -8.95 9.32 21.79
CA GLU A 149 -9.78 10.39 22.38
C GLU A 149 -9.21 10.96 23.70
N ASP A 150 -7.91 10.81 23.93
CA ASP A 150 -7.19 11.32 25.11
C ASP A 150 -7.61 10.70 26.46
N TYR A 151 -8.36 9.59 26.48
CA TYR A 151 -8.49 8.81 27.69
C TYR A 151 -7.15 8.16 28.05
N SER A 152 -6.83 8.10 29.35
CA SER A 152 -5.67 7.32 29.78
C SER A 152 -5.87 5.85 29.42
N THR A 153 -4.79 5.15 29.06
CA THR A 153 -4.85 3.71 28.75
C THR A 153 -5.47 2.91 29.90
N GLU A 154 -5.24 3.31 31.15
CA GLU A 154 -5.84 2.69 32.32
C GLU A 154 -7.36 2.90 32.36
N ASP A 155 -7.84 4.15 32.20
CA ASP A 155 -9.27 4.43 32.21
C ASP A 155 -10.01 3.79 31.04
N ALA A 156 -9.41 3.80 29.84
CA ALA A 156 -9.94 3.13 28.66
C ALA A 156 -10.06 1.62 28.87
N THR A 157 -9.01 0.99 29.41
CA THR A 157 -9.01 -0.46 29.69
C THR A 157 -10.06 -0.81 30.73
N VAL A 158 -10.11 -0.07 31.86
CA VAL A 158 -11.11 -0.28 32.91
C VAL A 158 -12.53 -0.09 32.37
N ALA A 159 -12.75 0.93 31.53
CA ALA A 159 -14.05 1.18 30.93
C ALA A 159 -14.50 0.02 30.04
N VAL A 160 -13.66 -0.40 29.08
CA VAL A 160 -13.98 -1.50 28.16
C VAL A 160 -14.17 -2.82 28.92
N ASP A 161 -13.35 -3.10 29.93
CA ASP A 161 -13.45 -4.33 30.74
C ASP A 161 -14.63 -4.33 31.70
N SER A 162 -15.16 -3.16 32.06
CA SER A 162 -16.37 -3.05 32.88
C SER A 162 -17.65 -3.40 32.10
N LEU A 163 -17.59 -3.41 30.76
CA LEU A 163 -18.70 -3.71 29.89
C LEU A 163 -18.80 -5.22 29.62
N THR A 164 -20.03 -5.73 29.55
CA THR A 164 -20.29 -7.11 29.09
C THR A 164 -20.47 -7.11 27.58
N ILE A 165 -19.39 -7.34 26.84
CA ILE A 165 -19.36 -7.32 25.37
C ILE A 165 -19.17 -8.73 24.83
N ASP A 166 -20.00 -9.14 23.89
CA ASP A 166 -19.79 -10.36 23.11
C ASP A 166 -18.88 -10.05 21.90
N TYR A 167 -17.58 -10.26 22.07
CA TYR A 167 -16.60 -10.00 21.02
C TYR A 167 -16.69 -10.97 19.83
N ASN A 168 -17.29 -12.15 20.00
CA ASN A 168 -17.58 -13.02 18.87
C ASN A 168 -18.69 -12.41 18.00
N ALA A 169 -19.72 -11.83 18.62
CA ALA A 169 -20.76 -11.08 17.92
C ALA A 169 -20.21 -9.81 17.26
N GLN A 170 -19.28 -9.10 17.91
CA GLN A 170 -18.59 -7.95 17.30
C GLN A 170 -17.78 -8.37 16.07
N ALA A 171 -17.03 -9.48 16.14
CA ALA A 171 -16.28 -9.99 15.00
C ALA A 171 -17.20 -10.38 13.83
N ALA A 172 -18.36 -10.98 14.08
CA ALA A 172 -19.35 -11.29 13.05
C ALA A 172 -19.92 -10.02 12.40
N LYS A 173 -20.22 -8.98 13.20
CA LYS A 173 -20.66 -7.67 12.70
C LYS A 173 -19.57 -7.02 11.85
N ALA A 174 -18.31 -7.05 12.28
CA ALA A 174 -17.18 -6.53 11.51
C ALA A 174 -16.98 -7.29 10.20
N ALA A 175 -17.04 -8.64 10.23
CA ALA A 175 -16.96 -9.48 9.04
C ALA A 175 -18.04 -9.11 8.01
N GLN A 176 -19.29 -8.95 8.47
CA GLN A 176 -20.40 -8.56 7.60
C GLN A 176 -20.17 -7.16 7.00
N ASN A 177 -19.76 -6.20 7.82
CA ASN A 177 -19.46 -4.84 7.35
C ASN A 177 -18.44 -4.86 6.22
N TYR A 178 -17.35 -5.62 6.34
CA TYR A 178 -16.36 -5.74 5.27
C TYR A 178 -16.94 -6.30 3.96
N LEU A 179 -17.77 -7.35 4.07
CA LEU A 179 -18.42 -7.98 2.93
C LEU A 179 -19.47 -7.08 2.26
N ASP A 180 -20.08 -6.17 3.00
CA ASP A 180 -21.03 -5.20 2.44
C ASP A 180 -20.33 -4.17 1.54
N PHE A 181 -19.05 -3.86 1.79
CA PHE A 181 -18.28 -2.89 0.99
C PHE A 181 -17.41 -3.54 -0.10
N SER A 182 -16.92 -4.76 0.11
CA SER A 182 -15.98 -5.40 -0.81
C SER A 182 -15.95 -6.93 -0.65
N GLY A 183 -15.54 -7.63 -1.71
CA GLY A 183 -15.36 -9.08 -1.64
C GLY A 183 -14.07 -9.46 -0.92
N PHE A 184 -14.16 -10.40 0.03
CA PHE A 184 -13.01 -11.01 0.69
C PHE A 184 -13.00 -12.54 0.51
N SER A 185 -11.80 -13.12 0.52
CA SER A 185 -11.66 -14.56 0.76
C SER A 185 -11.78 -14.86 2.25
N ARG A 186 -12.15 -16.10 2.62
CA ARG A 186 -12.23 -16.53 4.02
C ARG A 186 -10.95 -16.23 4.80
N GLY A 187 -9.80 -16.66 4.26
CA GLY A 187 -8.49 -16.44 4.90
C GLY A 187 -8.14 -14.96 5.01
N GLY A 188 -8.38 -14.18 3.95
CA GLY A 188 -8.12 -12.75 3.95
C GLY A 188 -8.98 -11.99 4.96
N LEU A 189 -10.26 -12.36 5.12
CA LEU A 189 -11.13 -11.72 6.12
C LEU A 189 -10.73 -12.08 7.55
N ILE A 190 -10.29 -13.32 7.79
CA ILE A 190 -9.75 -13.72 9.11
C ILE A 190 -8.51 -12.90 9.44
N GLU A 191 -7.56 -12.79 8.51
CA GLU A 191 -6.35 -11.98 8.69
C GLU A 191 -6.68 -10.51 8.92
N GLN A 192 -7.67 -9.96 8.20
CA GLN A 192 -8.13 -8.59 8.38
C GLN A 192 -8.68 -8.34 9.79
N LEU A 193 -9.57 -9.22 10.28
CA LEU A 193 -10.09 -9.09 11.65
C LEU A 193 -8.99 -9.25 12.70
N MET A 194 -8.03 -10.16 12.48
CA MET A 194 -6.88 -10.27 13.38
C MET A 194 -6.00 -9.01 13.38
N PHE A 195 -5.84 -8.37 12.22
CA PHE A 195 -5.16 -7.08 12.10
C PHE A 195 -5.89 -5.98 12.89
N GLU A 196 -7.22 -6.00 12.90
CA GLU A 196 -8.05 -5.11 13.74
C GLU A 196 -8.06 -5.48 15.23
N GLY A 197 -7.32 -6.53 15.63
CA GLY A 197 -7.12 -6.89 17.03
C GLY A 197 -8.12 -7.91 17.59
N TYR A 198 -8.92 -8.57 16.75
CA TYR A 198 -9.66 -9.75 17.18
C TYR A 198 -8.71 -10.94 17.41
N THR A 199 -9.04 -11.82 18.36
CA THR A 199 -8.30 -13.09 18.47
C THR A 199 -8.56 -13.98 17.27
N ALA A 200 -7.69 -14.95 17.01
CA ALA A 200 -7.87 -15.89 15.90
C ALA A 200 -9.21 -16.63 16.00
N GLU A 201 -9.65 -16.99 17.21
CA GLU A 201 -10.94 -17.64 17.46
C GLU A 201 -12.11 -16.71 17.17
N GLN A 202 -12.04 -15.44 17.58
CA GLN A 202 -13.08 -14.44 17.32
C GLN A 202 -13.19 -14.13 15.83
N ALA A 203 -12.05 -13.91 15.16
CA ALA A 203 -11.99 -13.67 13.72
C ALA A 203 -12.56 -14.86 12.95
N THR A 204 -12.14 -16.08 13.28
CA THR A 204 -12.66 -17.31 12.65
C THR A 204 -14.18 -17.43 12.87
N TYR A 205 -14.64 -17.23 14.10
CA TYR A 205 -16.07 -17.25 14.42
C TYR A 205 -16.85 -16.24 13.59
N GLY A 206 -16.37 -14.99 13.51
CA GLY A 206 -17.03 -13.93 12.77
C GLY A 206 -17.17 -14.24 11.29
N VAL A 207 -16.11 -14.76 10.67
CA VAL A 207 -16.10 -15.18 9.27
C VAL A 207 -17.04 -16.37 9.02
N ASP A 208 -17.08 -17.34 9.93
CA ASP A 208 -18.01 -18.47 9.83
C ASP A 208 -19.48 -18.01 9.90
N GLN A 209 -19.80 -16.98 10.70
CA GLN A 209 -21.16 -16.45 10.81
C GLN A 209 -21.68 -15.78 9.53
N VAL A 210 -20.78 -15.27 8.68
CA VAL A 210 -21.14 -14.65 7.39
C VAL A 210 -21.08 -15.63 6.21
N GLY A 211 -20.85 -16.92 6.50
CA GLY A 211 -20.95 -17.99 5.52
C GLY A 211 -19.71 -18.24 4.67
N LEU A 212 -18.52 -17.85 5.16
CA LEU A 212 -17.23 -18.03 4.48
C LEU A 212 -16.36 -19.15 5.07
#